data_AF-A0A3D6DTA4-F1
#
_entry.id   AF-A0A3D6DTA4-F1
#
_cell.length_a   1.000
_cell.length_b   1.000
_cell.length_c   1.000
_cell.angle_alpha   90.00
_cell.angle_beta   90.00
_cell.angle_gamma   90.00
#
_symmetry.space_group_name_H-M   'P 1'
#
loop_
_entity.id
_entity.type
_entity.pdbx_description
1 polymer ?
#
loop_
_entity_poly.entity_id
_entity_poly.type
_entity_poly.pdbx_seq_one_letter_code
_entity_poly.pdbx_strand_id
1 'polypeptide(L)' 'HPFPDHHPYVAAELAFAGDGVLLMTEKDAVKCAAIASGEAWVLPVEAVIGTPPGRAALFETILEKLHGRTPA' A
#
# COMPACT_ATOMS: atom_id res chain seq x y z
N HIS A 1 10.79 12.97 2.21
CA HIS A 1 11.86 12.20 2.86
C HIS A 1 11.65 10.72 2.58
N PRO A 2 12.68 9.94 2.23
CA PRO A 2 12.56 8.49 2.10
C PRO A 2 12.60 7.81 3.47
N PHE A 3 11.74 6.81 3.66
CA PHE A 3 11.72 5.95 4.84
C PHE A 3 11.89 4.49 4.41
N PRO A 4 12.48 3.62 5.24
CA PRO A 4 12.55 2.20 4.92
C PRO A 4 11.15 1.59 4.82
N ASP A 5 11.05 0.43 4.16
CA ASP A 5 9.79 -0.32 4.22
C ASP A 5 9.50 -0.76 5.66
N HIS A 6 8.21 -0.91 5.99
CA HIS A 6 7.74 -1.20 7.36
C HIS A 6 8.18 -0.18 8.43
N HIS A 7 8.57 1.05 8.05
CA HIS A 7 9.00 2.07 9.01
C HIS A 7 7.93 2.34 10.09
N PRO A 8 8.30 2.31 11.39
CA PRO A 8 7.41 2.65 12.50
C PRO A 8 7.44 4.16 12.75
N TYR A 9 6.61 4.90 12.03
CA TYR A 9 6.56 6.36 12.12
C TYR A 9 6.27 6.89 13.53
N VAL A 10 6.91 8.01 13.87
CA VAL A 10 6.57 8.83 15.04
C VAL A 10 6.30 10.28 14.63
N ALA A 11 5.48 11.01 15.40
CA ALA A 11 5.02 12.36 15.05
C ALA A 11 6.18 13.35 14.75
N ALA A 12 7.26 13.27 15.51
CA ALA A 12 8.43 14.14 15.34
C ALA A 12 9.09 13.99 13.95
N GLU A 13 9.01 12.80 13.34
CA GLU A 13 9.55 12.55 12.00
C GLU A 13 8.66 13.10 10.89
N LEU A 14 7.41 13.47 11.19
CA LEU A 14 6.48 14.10 10.24
C LEU A 14 6.49 15.63 10.33
N ALA A 15 7.13 16.18 11.37
CA ALA A 15 7.18 17.61 11.64
C ALA A 15 7.87 18.42 10.52
N PHE A 16 8.64 17.78 9.63
CA PHE A 16 9.21 18.44 8.44
C PHE A 16 8.13 19.03 7.53
N ALA A 17 6.91 18.47 7.57
CA ALA A 17 5.79 18.98 6.79
C ALA A 17 5.26 20.31 7.36
N GLY A 18 5.48 20.60 8.65
CA GLY A 18 5.15 21.87 9.29
C GLY A 18 3.76 22.38 8.94
N ASP A 19 3.70 23.60 8.40
CA ASP A 19 2.48 24.26 7.90
C ASP A 19 2.19 23.96 6.42
N GLY A 20 2.95 23.06 5.81
CA GLY A 20 2.79 22.61 4.43
C GLY A 20 1.96 21.33 4.32
N VAL A 21 2.03 20.71 3.13
CA VAL A 21 1.30 19.49 2.82
C VAL A 21 2.18 18.26 2.99
N LEU A 22 1.75 17.32 3.84
CA LEU A 22 2.32 15.99 3.95
C LEU A 22 1.67 15.04 2.94
N LEU A 23 2.33 14.79 1.82
CA LEU A 23 1.91 13.77 0.84
C LEU A 23 2.62 12.43 1.11
N MET A 24 1.84 11.35 1.21
CA MET A 24 2.36 10.00 1.42
C MET A 24 1.58 8.94 0.62
N THR A 25 2.04 7.69 0.67
CA THR A 25 1.28 6.56 0.11
C THR A 25 0.14 6.17 1.04
N GLU A 26 -0.91 5.52 0.50
CA GLU A 26 -2.03 5.03 1.31
C GLU A 26 -1.57 4.05 2.42
N LYS A 27 -0.56 3.23 2.12
CA LYS A 27 0.07 2.32 3.09
C LYS A 27 0.59 3.05 4.33
N ASP A 28 1.29 4.16 4.12
CA ASP A 28 1.89 4.91 5.22
C ASP A 28 0.86 5.79 5.93
N ALA A 29 -0.20 6.25 5.23
CA ALA A 29 -1.31 6.95 5.86
C ALA A 29 -2.06 6.09 6.88
N VAL A 30 -2.24 4.80 6.60
CA VAL A 30 -2.82 3.86 7.59
C VAL A 30 -1.98 3.82 8.88
N LYS A 31 -0.65 3.86 8.77
CA LYS A 31 0.26 3.89 9.93
C LYS A 31 0.25 5.24 10.65
N CYS A 32 0.16 6.33 9.88
CA CYS A 32 0.28 7.69 10.38
C CYS A 32 -1.05 8.29 10.85
N ALA A 33 -2.18 7.60 10.71
CA ALA A 33 -3.52 8.13 10.98
C ALA A 33 -3.67 8.82 12.36
N ALA A 34 -2.98 8.33 13.39
CA ALA A 34 -3.03 8.89 14.74
C ALA A 34 -1.97 9.96 15.04
N ILE A 35 -0.97 10.14 14.17
CA ILE A 35 0.22 10.97 14.42
C ILE A 35 0.43 12.06 13.36
N ALA A 36 -0.25 11.98 12.22
CA ALA A 36 -0.24 13.04 11.22
C ALA A 36 -0.96 14.26 11.79
N SER A 37 -0.26 15.39 11.82
CA SER A 37 -0.81 16.68 12.23
C SER A 37 -0.80 17.63 11.04
N GLY A 38 -1.87 18.41 10.87
CA GLY A 38 -1.98 19.37 9.76
C GLY A 38 -2.55 18.76 8.50
N GLU A 39 -2.14 19.30 7.34
CA GLU A 39 -2.68 18.90 6.05
C GLU A 39 -1.95 17.68 5.48
N ALA A 40 -2.61 16.52 5.47
CA ALA A 40 -2.05 15.26 5.01
C ALA A 40 -2.90 14.64 3.90
N TRP A 41 -2.25 14.20 2.83
CA TRP A 41 -2.90 13.66 1.64
C TRP A 41 -2.26 12.34 1.21
N VAL A 42 -3.07 11.55 0.51
CA VAL A 42 -2.64 10.38 -0.24
C VAL A 42 -3.10 10.51 -1.68
N LEU A 43 -2.34 9.92 -2.60
CA LEU A 43 -2.81 9.69 -3.95
C LEU A 43 -3.46 8.29 -4.00
N PRO A 44 -4.80 8.18 -4.10
CA PRO A 44 -5.45 6.88 -4.21
C PRO A 44 -5.07 6.22 -5.54
N VAL A 45 -4.86 4.92 -5.50
CA VAL A 45 -4.57 4.11 -6.69
C VAL A 45 -5.42 2.85 -6.66
N GLU A 46 -5.94 2.47 -7.83
CA GLU A 46 -6.71 1.24 -8.00
C GLU A 46 -5.89 0.22 -8.79
N ALA A 47 -5.83 -1.01 -8.29
CA ALA A 47 -5.21 -2.11 -8.99
C ALA A 47 -6.24 -2.81 -9.89
N VAL A 48 -5.99 -2.83 -11.19
CA VAL A 48 -6.79 -3.61 -12.14
C VAL A 48 -6.07 -4.93 -12.41
N ILE A 49 -6.68 -6.05 -12.00
CA ILE A 49 -6.15 -7.38 -12.24
C ILE A 49 -6.63 -7.87 -13.61
N GLY A 50 -5.78 -7.71 -14.62
CA GLY A 50 -5.99 -8.27 -15.95
C GLY A 50 -5.38 -9.67 -16.13
N THR A 51 -5.80 -10.35 -17.19
CA THR A 51 -5.20 -11.62 -17.65
C THR A 51 -4.40 -11.36 -18.93
N PRO A 52 -3.06 -11.27 -18.87
CA PRO A 52 -2.25 -11.15 -20.08
C PRO A 52 -2.43 -12.39 -20.98
N PRO A 53 -2.34 -12.24 -22.32
CA PRO A 53 -2.40 -13.39 -23.22
C PRO A 53 -1.37 -14.47 -22.84
N GLY A 54 -1.80 -15.73 -22.81
CA GLY A 54 -0.94 -16.87 -22.51
C GLY A 54 -0.57 -17.05 -21.02
N ARG A 55 -1.16 -16.27 -20.11
CA ARG A 55 -0.97 -16.42 -18.66
C ARG A 55 -2.29 -16.80 -18.00
N ALA A 56 -2.25 -17.72 -17.04
CA ALA A 56 -3.40 -17.98 -16.19
C ALA A 56 -3.78 -16.70 -15.41
N ALA A 57 -5.08 -16.49 -15.21
CA ALA A 57 -5.54 -15.38 -14.38
C ALA A 57 -4.97 -15.54 -12.97
N LEU A 58 -4.48 -14.43 -12.39
CA LEU A 58 -3.86 -14.43 -11.06
C LEU A 58 -4.81 -15.02 -10.01
N PHE A 59 -6.10 -14.67 -10.08
CA PHE A 59 -7.13 -15.19 -9.20
C PHE A 59 -7.23 -16.72 -9.24
N GLU A 60 -7.29 -17.31 -10.43
CA GLU A 60 -7.34 -18.77 -10.59
C GLU A 60 -6.08 -19.44 -10.03
N THR A 61 -4.92 -18.83 -10.26
CA THR A 61 -3.64 -19.33 -9.72
C THR A 61 -3.63 -19.32 -8.19
N ILE A 62 -4.22 -18.29 -7.57
CA ILE A 62 -4.34 -18.19 -6.12
C ILE A 62 -5.32 -19.27 -5.60
N LEU A 63 -6.47 -19.44 -6.25
CA LEU A 63 -7.47 -20.44 -5.87
C LEU A 63 -6.94 -21.88 -5.97
N GLU A 64 -6.21 -22.21 -7.05
CA GLU A 64 -5.54 -23.51 -7.19
C GLU A 64 -4.58 -23.77 -6.01
N LYS A 65 -3.79 -22.76 -5.63
CA LYS A 65 -2.86 -22.90 -4.50
C LYS A 65 -3.57 -23.02 -3.15
N LEU A 66 -4.67 -22.30 -2.95
CA LEU A 66 -5.44 -22.32 -1.70
C LEU A 66 -6.21 -23.64 -1.53
N HIS A 67 -6.78 -24.18 -2.60
CA HIS A 67 -7.58 -25.41 -2.57
C HIS A 67 -6.76 -26.70 -2.71
N GLY A 68 -5.47 -26.56 -2.99
CA GLY A 68 -4.62 -27.68 -3.37
C GLY A 68 -4.83 -28.09 -4.83
N ARG A 69 -3.76 -28.53 -5.50
CA ARG A 69 -3.86 -29.03 -6.87
C ARG A 69 -4.75 -30.26 -6.91
N THR A 70 -5.85 -30.21 -7.65
CA THR A 70 -6.55 -31.43 -8.08
C THR A 70 -5.56 -32.21 -8.96
N PRO A 71 -5.18 -33.44 -8.60
CA PRO A 71 -4.33 -34.25 -9.47
C PRO A 71 -5.06 -34.49 -10.79
N ALA A 72 -4.32 -34.38 -11.90
CA ALA A 72 -4.79 -34.75 -13.23
C ALA A 72 -5.06 -36.26 -13.32
#